data_AF-A0AAU4UHG5-F1
#
_entry.id   AF-A0AAU4UHG5-F1
#
_cell.length_a   1.000
_cell.length_b   1.000
_cell.length_c   1.000
_cell.angle_alpha   90.00
_cell.angle_beta   90.00
_cell.angle_gamma   90.00
#
_symmetry.space_group_name_H-M   'P 1'
#
loop_
_entity.id
_entity.type
_entity.pdbx_description
1 polymer ?
#
loop_
_entity_poly.entity_id
_entity_poly.type
_entity_poly.pdbx_seq_one_letter_code
_entity_poly.pdbx_strand_id
1 'polypeptide(L)'
;MPSARLRHACVAAVAVASLVVMGAATAPALATPDATGRPTAASVQHRAHLPASYSIPGSRTYPEGIARQHGTPYFYVGSTADGTLYRGDVRQSATKVFLPGGQDGRTSVAGMKTDRAGRLIVAGGATGKVFVYDTRTRALLHVFDTGRTDVFLNDVALAPNGDAYISDSVHTVLWHITAAELTSKHVQQPLHVGVDLARSPIDYNAGFNGNGLVVTDDGRYVLLADYNDYAFYRIDTITHEVVPIDLGGAKGVSGDGLLLRGNTLTAVTELDHPEGQIAILKLSHDYTRAKLVRTLHGHGMHSPSTAAFDGRDLLIVNFQFQIADPQLPFNVVRVHANR
;
A
#
# COMPACT_ATOMS: atom_id res chain seq x y z
N MET A 1 -30.32 -48.54 -16.12
CA MET A 1 -30.32 -49.84 -15.41
C MET A 1 -28.95 -50.47 -15.57
N PRO A 2 -28.34 -51.18 -14.59
CA PRO A 2 -28.29 -51.04 -13.13
C PRO A 2 -26.87 -50.58 -12.67
N SER A 3 -26.71 -49.67 -11.71
CA SER A 3 -26.44 -49.90 -10.27
C SER A 3 -25.21 -50.74 -9.91
N ALA A 4 -24.26 -50.15 -9.16
CA ALA A 4 -23.66 -50.78 -7.98
C ALA A 4 -22.96 -49.73 -7.10
N ARG A 5 -23.67 -49.29 -6.05
CA ARG A 5 -23.06 -48.82 -4.79
C ARG A 5 -22.93 -50.04 -3.89
N LEU A 6 -21.81 -50.20 -3.20
CA LEU A 6 -21.73 -50.99 -1.97
C LEU A 6 -20.83 -50.27 -0.96
N ARG A 7 -21.45 -50.04 0.19
CA ARG A 7 -20.91 -49.51 1.46
C ARG A 7 -20.22 -50.65 2.21
N HIS A 8 -19.32 -50.34 3.16
CA HIS A 8 -19.17 -50.91 4.51
C HIS A 8 -18.09 -50.05 5.21
N ALA A 9 -18.41 -49.18 6.16
CA ALA A 9 -18.76 -49.39 7.58
C ALA A 9 -17.54 -49.39 8.52
N CYS A 10 -17.67 -48.54 9.56
CA CYS A 10 -16.87 -48.27 10.75
C CYS A 10 -15.98 -49.40 11.30
N VAL A 11 -14.83 -49.02 11.87
CA VAL A 11 -14.48 -49.34 13.27
C VAL A 11 -13.67 -48.18 13.87
N ALA A 12 -14.13 -47.67 15.01
CA ALA A 12 -13.41 -46.79 15.91
C ALA A 12 -12.57 -47.63 16.90
N ALA A 13 -11.40 -47.15 17.31
CA ALA A 13 -10.73 -47.63 18.51
C ALA A 13 -10.06 -46.46 19.25
N VAL A 14 -10.59 -46.19 20.43
CA VAL A 14 -10.08 -45.32 21.49
C VAL A 14 -9.41 -46.22 22.54
N ALA A 15 -8.28 -45.78 23.10
CA ALA A 15 -7.83 -45.91 24.52
C ALA A 15 -6.28 -45.96 24.57
N VAL A 16 -5.56 -44.96 25.07
CA VAL A 16 -5.34 -44.49 26.48
C VAL A 16 -4.04 -45.07 27.09
N ALA A 17 -3.12 -44.12 27.34
CA ALA A 17 -2.17 -43.92 28.44
C ALA A 17 -1.38 -45.08 29.08
N SER A 18 -0.10 -44.84 29.40
CA SER A 18 0.35 -44.55 30.78
C SER A 18 1.83 -44.17 30.90
N LEU A 19 2.10 -43.23 31.81
CA LEU A 19 3.39 -42.79 32.35
C LEU A 19 4.09 -43.91 33.15
N VAL A 20 5.43 -43.83 33.24
CA VAL A 20 6.21 -44.36 34.37
C VAL A 20 7.24 -43.32 34.81
N VAL A 21 7.29 -43.10 36.13
CA VAL A 21 8.25 -42.28 36.90
C VAL A 21 9.10 -43.21 37.77
N MET A 22 10.40 -42.97 37.86
CA MET A 22 11.31 -43.20 39.02
C MET A 22 12.57 -42.33 38.75
N GLY A 23 13.20 -41.55 39.63
CA GLY A 23 13.19 -41.46 41.09
C GLY A 23 14.57 -41.79 41.65
N ALA A 24 15.43 -40.79 41.97
CA ALA A 24 16.46 -40.83 43.03
C ALA A 24 17.20 -39.48 43.16
N ALA A 25 17.37 -39.03 44.40
CA ALA A 25 18.02 -37.78 44.80
C ALA A 25 19.42 -38.01 45.40
N THR A 26 20.33 -37.04 45.24
CA THR A 26 21.43 -36.74 46.18
C THR A 26 21.79 -35.25 46.08
N ALA A 27 22.16 -34.63 47.20
CA ALA A 27 22.64 -33.26 47.37
C ALA A 27 23.80 -33.26 48.39
N PRO A 28 24.48 -32.14 48.69
CA PRO A 28 25.11 -31.13 47.81
C PRO A 28 26.64 -31.04 48.09
N ALA A 29 27.39 -30.33 47.24
CA ALA A 29 28.75 -29.90 47.58
C ALA A 29 28.91 -28.39 47.33
N LEU A 30 29.20 -27.67 48.41
CA LEU A 30 29.59 -26.27 48.43
C LEU A 30 30.96 -26.11 47.76
N ALA A 31 31.06 -25.19 46.79
CA ALA A 31 32.32 -24.63 46.33
C ALA A 31 32.20 -23.10 46.23
N THR A 32 33.21 -22.44 46.77
CA THR A 32 33.42 -21.00 46.94
C THR A 32 33.50 -20.24 45.61
N PRO A 33 33.20 -18.93 45.58
CA PRO A 33 33.30 -18.12 44.37
C PRO A 33 34.76 -17.70 44.15
N ASP A 34 35.38 -18.21 43.08
CA ASP A 34 36.66 -17.69 42.61
C ASP A 34 36.41 -16.57 41.60
N ALA A 35 36.92 -15.39 41.93
CA ALA A 35 36.85 -14.20 41.11
C ALA A 35 37.75 -14.36 39.89
N THR A 36 37.16 -14.58 38.72
CA THR A 36 37.82 -14.31 37.43
C THR A 36 36.87 -13.51 36.55
N GLY A 37 37.24 -12.25 36.33
CA GLY A 37 36.53 -11.37 35.42
C GLY A 37 36.48 -11.97 34.02
N ARG A 38 35.26 -12.13 33.52
CA ARG A 38 35.00 -12.35 32.09
C ARG A 38 34.31 -11.09 31.57
N PRO A 39 34.77 -10.50 30.46
CA PRO A 39 34.10 -9.34 29.90
C PRO A 39 32.67 -9.75 29.58
N THR A 40 31.71 -9.00 30.15
CA THR A 40 30.35 -8.98 29.66
C THR A 40 30.44 -8.62 28.18
N ALA A 41 30.34 -9.63 27.32
CA ALA A 41 29.97 -9.42 25.93
C ALA A 41 28.60 -8.76 26.00
N ALA A 42 28.59 -7.43 25.95
CA ALA A 42 27.40 -6.68 25.64
C ALA A 42 26.82 -7.35 24.41
N SER A 43 25.63 -7.93 24.56
CA SER A 43 24.83 -8.37 23.44
C SER A 43 24.61 -7.14 22.58
N VAL A 44 25.50 -6.92 21.60
CA VAL A 44 25.22 -6.07 20.47
C VAL A 44 24.01 -6.76 19.84
N GLN A 45 22.82 -6.27 20.17
CA GLN A 45 21.63 -6.62 19.42
C GLN A 45 21.93 -6.15 18.01
N HIS A 46 22.46 -7.08 17.19
CA HIS A 46 22.50 -6.93 15.76
C HIS A 46 21.03 -6.70 15.41
N ARG A 47 20.65 -5.43 15.17
CA ARG A 47 19.35 -5.13 14.56
C ARG A 47 19.32 -6.02 13.34
N ALA A 48 18.47 -7.06 13.37
CA ALA A 48 18.33 -7.94 12.22
C ALA A 48 18.09 -7.02 11.02
N HIS A 49 19.01 -7.09 10.04
CA HIS A 49 18.92 -6.23 8.86
C HIS A 49 17.58 -6.55 8.19
N LEU A 50 16.74 -5.53 8.03
CA LEU A 50 15.47 -5.70 7.32
C LEU A 50 15.77 -6.07 5.86
N PRO A 51 14.94 -6.91 5.22
CA PRO A 51 15.11 -7.22 3.81
C PRO A 51 15.12 -5.96 2.94
N ALA A 52 16.05 -5.92 1.99
CA ALA A 52 16.13 -4.88 0.97
C ALA A 52 15.08 -5.07 -0.14
N SER A 53 14.56 -6.29 -0.30
CA SER A 53 13.53 -6.63 -1.27
C SER A 53 12.56 -7.68 -0.72
N TYR A 54 11.32 -7.63 -1.18
CA TYR A 54 10.21 -8.49 -0.79
C TYR A 54 9.57 -9.09 -2.04
N SER A 55 9.76 -10.39 -2.26
CA SER A 55 9.20 -11.06 -3.44
C SER A 55 7.68 -11.16 -3.37
N ILE A 56 7.03 -10.97 -4.52
CA ILE A 56 5.59 -11.14 -4.74
C ILE A 56 5.38 -12.40 -5.59
N PRO A 57 4.56 -13.36 -5.14
CA PRO A 57 4.24 -14.55 -5.92
C PRO A 57 3.59 -14.21 -7.28
N GLY A 58 3.86 -15.04 -8.29
CA GLY A 58 3.27 -14.92 -9.61
C GLY A 58 4.16 -14.21 -10.64
N SER A 59 3.93 -14.51 -11.91
CA SER A 59 4.64 -13.94 -13.07
C SER A 59 3.80 -12.93 -13.87
N ARG A 60 2.57 -12.67 -13.42
CA ARG A 60 1.62 -11.76 -14.08
C ARG A 60 0.88 -10.89 -13.06
N THR A 61 1.55 -10.53 -11.98
CA THR A 61 0.93 -9.81 -10.87
C THR A 61 0.77 -8.33 -11.16
N TYR A 62 1.74 -7.71 -11.85
CA TYR A 62 1.77 -6.28 -12.16
C TYR A 62 1.33 -5.42 -10.96
N PRO A 63 2.13 -5.43 -9.88
CA PRO A 63 1.71 -4.86 -8.62
C PRO A 63 1.80 -3.33 -8.65
N GLU A 64 0.69 -2.64 -8.42
CA GLU A 64 0.63 -1.18 -8.55
C GLU A 64 0.57 -0.49 -7.20
N GLY A 65 -0.40 -0.84 -6.35
CA GLY A 65 -0.63 -0.17 -5.08
C GLY A 65 0.09 -0.82 -3.91
N ILE A 66 0.54 0.01 -2.95
CA ILE A 66 1.11 -0.43 -1.68
C ILE A 66 0.55 0.35 -0.48
N ALA A 67 0.28 -0.34 0.63
CA ALA A 67 -0.09 0.30 1.90
C ALA A 67 0.69 -0.29 3.08
N ARG A 68 1.20 0.58 3.96
CA ARG A 68 1.84 0.19 5.21
C ARG A 68 0.86 0.33 6.38
N GLN A 69 0.59 -0.77 7.08
CA GLN A 69 -0.28 -0.76 8.25
C GLN A 69 0.43 -0.18 9.47
N HIS A 70 -0.12 0.92 9.99
CA HIS A 70 0.43 1.60 11.16
C HIS A 70 0.49 0.67 12.39
N GLY A 71 1.63 0.67 13.10
CA GLY A 71 1.80 -0.06 14.36
C GLY A 71 1.98 -1.58 14.24
N THR A 72 1.92 -2.16 13.03
CA THR A 72 2.16 -3.60 12.79
C THR A 72 3.44 -3.77 11.95
N PRO A 73 3.94 -4.99 11.66
CA PRO A 73 4.96 -5.18 10.63
C PRO A 73 4.41 -5.29 9.20
N TYR A 74 3.09 -5.20 9.02
CA TYR A 74 2.48 -5.61 7.77
C TYR A 74 2.40 -4.48 6.75
N PHE A 75 2.67 -4.82 5.51
CA PHE A 75 2.31 -4.02 4.34
C PHE A 75 1.50 -4.86 3.37
N TYR A 76 0.76 -4.20 2.50
CA TYR A 76 -0.13 -4.82 1.52
C TYR A 76 0.25 -4.36 0.12
N VAL A 77 0.09 -5.25 -0.85
CA VAL A 77 0.35 -4.97 -2.27
C VAL A 77 -0.77 -5.56 -3.11
N GLY A 78 -1.21 -4.86 -4.13
CA GLY A 78 -2.31 -5.27 -5.00
C GLY A 78 -1.84 -5.78 -6.35
N SER A 79 -2.64 -6.62 -6.98
CA SER A 79 -2.47 -7.09 -8.36
C SER A 79 -3.50 -6.39 -9.25
N THR A 80 -3.03 -5.68 -10.27
CA THR A 80 -3.90 -5.10 -11.30
C THR A 80 -4.47 -6.15 -12.24
N ALA A 81 -3.83 -7.32 -12.33
CA ALA A 81 -4.19 -8.36 -13.29
C ALA A 81 -5.42 -9.18 -12.91
N ASP A 82 -5.61 -9.42 -11.61
CA ASP A 82 -6.67 -10.31 -11.11
C ASP A 82 -7.29 -9.85 -9.79
N GLY A 83 -6.79 -8.76 -9.20
CA GLY A 83 -7.24 -8.24 -7.93
C GLY A 83 -6.73 -9.01 -6.69
N THR A 84 -5.74 -9.89 -6.82
CA THR A 84 -5.10 -10.52 -5.66
C THR A 84 -4.49 -9.46 -4.74
N LEU A 85 -4.74 -9.56 -3.44
CA LEU A 85 -4.07 -8.78 -2.42
C LEU A 85 -3.02 -9.66 -1.73
N TYR A 86 -1.80 -9.16 -1.65
CA TYR A 86 -0.69 -9.77 -0.94
C TYR A 86 -0.44 -9.01 0.36
N ARG A 87 0.08 -9.72 1.37
CA ARG A 87 0.58 -9.14 2.62
C ARG A 87 2.03 -9.54 2.81
N GLY A 88 2.89 -8.56 3.00
CA GLY A 88 4.26 -8.75 3.46
C GLY A 88 4.41 -8.44 4.95
N ASP A 89 5.41 -9.05 5.57
CA ASP A 89 5.95 -8.63 6.86
C ASP A 89 7.30 -7.96 6.56
N VAL A 90 7.54 -6.74 7.05
CA VAL A 90 8.79 -6.00 6.81
C VAL A 90 10.05 -6.71 7.32
N ARG A 91 9.92 -7.82 8.05
CA ARG A 91 11.01 -8.64 8.56
C ARG A 91 11.24 -9.91 7.73
N GLN A 92 10.37 -10.20 6.76
CA GLN A 92 10.42 -11.40 5.92
C GLN A 92 10.57 -10.99 4.45
N SER A 93 11.45 -11.65 3.70
CA SER A 93 11.76 -11.27 2.31
C SER A 93 10.71 -11.70 1.28
N ALA A 94 9.56 -12.24 1.70
CA ALA A 94 8.52 -12.73 0.81
C ALA A 94 7.14 -12.35 1.33
N THR A 95 6.30 -11.88 0.42
CA THR A 95 4.87 -11.67 0.68
C THR A 95 4.08 -12.97 0.55
N LYS A 96 2.86 -12.98 1.05
CA LYS A 96 1.92 -14.10 0.94
C LYS A 96 0.57 -13.59 0.47
N VAL A 97 -0.19 -14.44 -0.23
CA VAL A 97 -1.57 -14.12 -0.59
C VAL A 97 -2.37 -13.84 0.69
N PHE A 98 -2.95 -12.64 0.75
CA PHE A 98 -3.83 -12.19 1.81
C PHE A 98 -5.29 -12.45 1.46
N LEU A 99 -5.71 -12.02 0.27
CA LEU A 99 -7.00 -12.31 -0.34
C LEU A 99 -6.78 -12.70 -1.81
N PRO A 100 -7.34 -13.84 -2.27
CA PRO A 100 -7.24 -14.25 -3.67
C PRO A 100 -7.92 -13.25 -4.62
N GLY A 101 -7.44 -13.20 -5.86
CA GLY A 101 -8.04 -12.43 -6.95
C GLY A 101 -9.44 -12.93 -7.32
N GLY A 102 -10.25 -12.04 -7.88
CA GLY A 102 -11.66 -12.27 -8.23
C GLY A 102 -12.61 -12.38 -7.03
N GLN A 103 -12.11 -12.51 -5.80
CA GLN A 103 -12.93 -12.56 -4.60
C GLN A 103 -13.76 -11.27 -4.47
N ASP A 104 -15.04 -11.41 -4.12
CA ASP A 104 -15.99 -10.30 -3.94
C ASP A 104 -16.22 -9.43 -5.18
N GLY A 105 -15.82 -9.92 -6.37
CA GLY A 105 -15.84 -9.15 -7.62
C GLY A 105 -14.64 -8.23 -7.81
N ARG A 106 -13.62 -8.31 -6.93
CA ARG A 106 -12.37 -7.55 -7.05
C ARG A 106 -11.47 -8.20 -8.10
N THR A 107 -11.54 -7.69 -9.33
CA THR A 107 -10.77 -8.19 -10.49
C THR A 107 -9.52 -7.36 -10.79
N SER A 108 -9.34 -6.23 -10.11
CA SER A 108 -8.15 -5.39 -10.17
C SER A 108 -7.93 -4.69 -8.83
N VAL A 109 -6.68 -4.33 -8.54
CA VAL A 109 -6.29 -3.45 -7.44
C VAL A 109 -5.22 -2.49 -7.94
N ALA A 110 -5.60 -1.21 -8.06
CA ALA A 110 -4.72 -0.13 -8.49
C ALA A 110 -4.02 0.49 -7.27
N GLY A 111 -4.73 1.26 -6.44
CA GLY A 111 -4.20 1.90 -5.24
C GLY A 111 -4.83 1.39 -3.94
N MET A 112 -4.21 1.73 -2.82
CA MET A 112 -4.71 1.36 -1.48
C MET A 112 -4.13 2.19 -0.34
N LYS A 113 -4.86 2.24 0.77
CA LYS A 113 -4.37 2.71 2.08
C LYS A 113 -4.94 1.86 3.21
N THR A 114 -4.22 1.82 4.33
CA THR A 114 -4.73 1.28 5.60
C THR A 114 -4.96 2.41 6.57
N ASP A 115 -6.11 2.39 7.24
CA ASP A 115 -6.41 3.37 8.28
C ASP A 115 -6.06 2.88 9.70
N ARG A 116 -6.32 3.74 10.69
CA ARG A 116 -6.07 3.44 12.11
C ARG A 116 -7.06 2.43 12.70
N ALA A 117 -8.21 2.21 12.07
CA ALA A 117 -9.19 1.21 12.49
C ALA A 117 -8.81 -0.21 12.00
N GLY A 118 -7.73 -0.34 11.23
CA GLY A 118 -7.31 -1.61 10.66
C GLY A 118 -8.13 -2.01 9.45
N ARG A 119 -8.72 -1.05 8.73
CA ARG A 119 -9.35 -1.28 7.44
C ARG A 119 -8.33 -1.08 6.32
N LEU A 120 -8.37 -1.93 5.30
CA LEU A 120 -7.64 -1.79 4.04
C LEU A 120 -8.64 -1.31 2.99
N ILE A 121 -8.46 -0.07 2.51
CA ILE A 121 -9.29 0.59 1.51
C ILE A 121 -8.57 0.49 0.17
N VAL A 122 -9.24 -0.06 -0.83
CA VAL A 122 -8.64 -0.56 -2.07
C VAL A 122 -9.38 0.01 -3.28
N ALA A 123 -8.70 0.78 -4.11
CA ALA A 123 -9.23 1.25 -5.37
C ALA A 123 -9.14 0.13 -6.42
N GLY A 124 -10.27 -0.21 -7.02
CA GLY A 124 -10.41 -1.33 -7.94
C GLY A 124 -10.14 -1.01 -9.41
N GLY A 125 -9.50 0.12 -9.74
CA GLY A 125 -9.20 0.53 -11.11
C GLY A 125 -10.46 0.62 -11.98
N ALA A 126 -10.41 -0.05 -13.13
CA ALA A 126 -11.48 -0.09 -14.13
C ALA A 126 -12.79 -0.74 -13.65
N THR A 127 -12.82 -1.38 -12.47
CA THR A 127 -14.09 -1.89 -11.92
C THR A 127 -15.05 -0.76 -11.51
N GLY A 128 -14.52 0.45 -11.29
CA GLY A 128 -15.28 1.58 -10.77
C GLY A 128 -15.70 1.42 -9.31
N LYS A 129 -15.02 0.54 -8.57
CA LYS A 129 -15.35 0.21 -7.18
C LYS A 129 -14.18 0.44 -6.23
N VAL A 130 -14.51 0.78 -4.99
CA VAL A 130 -13.58 0.78 -3.85
C VAL A 130 -14.00 -0.32 -2.88
N PHE A 131 -13.09 -1.23 -2.57
CA PHE A 131 -13.31 -2.34 -1.64
C PHE A 131 -12.67 -2.03 -0.29
N VAL A 132 -13.37 -2.34 0.80
CA VAL A 132 -12.86 -2.12 2.16
C VAL A 132 -12.86 -3.44 2.91
N TYR A 133 -11.69 -3.84 3.42
CA TYR A 133 -11.49 -5.10 4.14
C TYR A 133 -11.00 -4.88 5.56
N ASP A 134 -11.42 -5.72 6.50
CA ASP A 134 -10.79 -5.81 7.82
C ASP A 134 -9.44 -6.54 7.69
N THR A 135 -8.34 -5.89 8.07
CA THR A 135 -6.98 -6.43 7.92
C THR A 135 -6.68 -7.65 8.79
N ARG A 136 -7.45 -7.88 9.86
CA ARG A 136 -7.27 -8.96 10.82
C ARG A 136 -8.11 -10.18 10.45
N THR A 137 -9.39 -9.99 10.17
CA THR A 137 -10.35 -11.05 9.87
C THR A 137 -10.45 -11.36 8.37
N ARG A 138 -9.97 -10.43 7.53
CA ARG A 138 -10.08 -10.47 6.06
C ARG A 138 -11.51 -10.36 5.53
N ALA A 139 -12.46 -10.00 6.40
CA ALA A 139 -13.85 -9.80 6.01
C ALA A 139 -13.99 -8.58 5.10
N LEU A 140 -14.82 -8.70 4.06
CA LEU A 140 -15.31 -7.55 3.30
C LEU A 140 -16.24 -6.73 4.20
N LEU A 141 -15.90 -5.46 4.38
CA LEU A 141 -16.69 -4.50 5.15
C LEU A 141 -17.58 -3.68 4.22
N HIS A 142 -17.00 -3.16 3.12
CA HIS A 142 -17.73 -2.31 2.18
C HIS A 142 -17.29 -2.52 0.74
N VAL A 143 -18.22 -2.24 -0.17
CA VAL A 143 -18.00 -1.98 -1.59
C VAL A 143 -18.69 -0.66 -1.90
N PHE A 144 -17.90 0.33 -2.30
CA PHE A 144 -18.40 1.60 -2.82
C PHE A 144 -18.36 1.56 -4.33
N ASP A 145 -19.47 1.85 -4.98
CA ASP A 145 -19.63 1.70 -6.44
C ASP A 145 -20.01 3.00 -7.11
N THR A 146 -19.21 3.45 -8.09
CA THR A 146 -19.55 4.62 -8.91
C THR A 146 -20.76 4.37 -9.81
N GLY A 147 -21.08 3.10 -10.11
CA GLY A 147 -22.06 2.71 -11.12
C GLY A 147 -21.60 3.00 -12.56
N ARG A 148 -20.32 3.37 -12.75
CA ARG A 148 -19.73 3.72 -14.03
C ARG A 148 -18.81 2.60 -14.52
N THR A 149 -18.67 2.51 -15.84
CA THR A 149 -17.78 1.54 -16.52
C THR A 149 -16.67 2.20 -17.32
N ASP A 150 -16.71 3.53 -17.42
CA ASP A 150 -15.76 4.36 -18.16
C ASP A 150 -14.74 5.07 -17.25
N VAL A 151 -14.58 4.60 -16.00
CA VAL A 151 -13.74 5.19 -14.94
C VAL A 151 -12.44 4.41 -14.75
N PHE A 152 -11.45 5.03 -14.10
CA PHE A 152 -10.33 4.28 -13.53
C PHE A 152 -9.98 4.83 -12.15
N LEU A 153 -10.47 4.15 -11.10
CA LEU A 153 -10.18 4.53 -9.72
C LEU A 153 -8.76 4.11 -9.36
N ASN A 154 -7.85 5.08 -9.26
CA ASN A 154 -6.44 4.78 -9.20
C ASN A 154 -5.91 4.76 -7.77
N ASP A 155 -5.73 5.92 -7.14
CA ASP A 155 -5.04 6.00 -5.86
C ASP A 155 -6.01 6.35 -4.71
N VAL A 156 -5.57 6.15 -3.47
CA VAL A 156 -6.36 6.46 -2.26
C VAL A 156 -5.54 7.31 -1.30
N ALA A 157 -6.14 8.35 -0.72
CA ALA A 157 -5.58 9.08 0.41
C ALA A 157 -6.59 9.22 1.54
N LEU A 158 -6.08 9.23 2.76
CA LEU A 158 -6.87 9.34 3.97
C LEU A 158 -6.68 10.70 4.61
N ALA A 159 -7.78 11.37 4.91
CA ALA A 159 -7.79 12.60 5.66
C ALA A 159 -7.73 12.33 7.18
N PRO A 160 -7.25 13.28 7.99
CA PRO A 160 -7.16 13.13 9.45
C PRO A 160 -8.50 12.87 10.15
N ASN A 161 -9.60 13.33 9.56
CA ASN A 161 -10.97 13.11 10.06
C ASN A 161 -11.49 11.68 9.79
N GLY A 162 -10.74 10.86 9.06
CA GLY A 162 -11.10 9.49 8.70
C GLY A 162 -11.77 9.33 7.34
N ASP A 163 -11.96 10.41 6.60
CA ASP A 163 -12.45 10.35 5.22
C ASP A 163 -11.39 9.81 4.28
N ALA A 164 -11.83 9.28 3.14
CA ALA A 164 -10.97 8.84 2.04
C ALA A 164 -11.33 9.59 0.76
N TYR A 165 -10.29 10.04 0.05
CA TYR A 165 -10.39 10.56 -1.31
C TYR A 165 -9.78 9.56 -2.28
N ILE A 166 -10.35 9.44 -3.47
CA ILE A 166 -9.95 8.50 -4.51
C ILE A 166 -9.85 9.26 -5.82
N SER A 167 -8.72 9.14 -6.50
CA SER A 167 -8.53 9.74 -7.83
C SER A 167 -9.25 8.93 -8.89
N ASP A 168 -9.71 9.64 -9.92
CA ASP A 168 -10.15 9.05 -11.18
C ASP A 168 -9.17 9.50 -12.26
N SER A 169 -8.42 8.56 -12.83
CA SER A 169 -7.44 8.88 -13.86
C SER A 169 -8.07 9.15 -15.23
N VAL A 170 -9.38 8.95 -15.38
CA VAL A 170 -10.09 9.20 -16.64
C VAL A 170 -11.05 10.39 -16.53
N HIS A 171 -11.70 10.58 -15.38
CA HIS A 171 -12.65 11.67 -15.18
C HIS A 171 -12.10 12.79 -14.30
N THR A 172 -12.55 14.01 -14.56
CA THR A 172 -12.18 15.22 -13.81
C THR A 172 -12.90 15.31 -12.46
N VAL A 173 -12.70 14.32 -11.59
CA VAL A 173 -13.29 14.27 -10.25
C VAL A 173 -12.34 13.65 -9.23
N LEU A 174 -12.52 14.00 -7.96
CA LEU A 174 -12.16 13.15 -6.84
C LEU A 174 -13.41 12.54 -6.24
N TRP A 175 -13.40 11.23 -6.08
CA TRP A 175 -14.43 10.51 -5.33
C TRP A 175 -14.14 10.62 -3.83
N HIS A 176 -15.19 10.59 -3.01
CA HIS A 176 -15.08 10.76 -1.57
C HIS A 176 -15.90 9.70 -0.83
N ILE A 177 -15.30 9.17 0.23
CA ILE A 177 -15.93 8.28 1.18
C ILE A 177 -15.76 8.92 2.55
N THR A 178 -16.87 9.20 3.22
CA THR A 178 -16.85 9.78 4.57
C THR A 178 -16.47 8.75 5.63
N ALA A 179 -15.92 9.22 6.74
CA ALA A 179 -15.67 8.40 7.92
C ALA A 179 -16.96 7.70 8.42
N ALA A 180 -18.12 8.37 8.29
CA ALA A 180 -19.41 7.83 8.66
C ALA A 180 -19.79 6.61 7.78
N GLU A 181 -19.65 6.73 6.47
CA GLU A 181 -19.91 5.63 5.53
C GLU A 181 -18.99 4.42 5.75
N LEU A 182 -17.73 4.66 6.13
CA LEU A 182 -16.80 3.58 6.49
C LEU A 182 -17.14 2.88 7.82
N THR A 183 -18.06 3.44 8.61
CA THR A 183 -18.59 2.81 9.85
C THR A 183 -20.02 2.31 9.69
N SER A 184 -20.58 2.44 8.50
CA SER A 184 -21.91 1.96 8.15
C SER A 184 -22.05 0.44 8.39
N LYS A 185 -23.28 -0.02 8.55
CA LYS A 185 -23.57 -1.47 8.54
C LYS A 185 -23.85 -1.99 7.14
N HIS A 186 -23.96 -1.11 6.15
CA HIS A 186 -24.21 -1.46 4.77
C HIS A 186 -22.92 -1.84 4.07
N VAL A 187 -22.87 -3.04 3.50
CA VAL A 187 -21.74 -3.49 2.69
C VAL A 187 -21.73 -2.77 1.35
N GLN A 188 -22.84 -2.77 0.62
CA GLN A 188 -22.95 -2.13 -0.69
C GLN A 188 -23.39 -0.66 -0.51
N GLN A 189 -22.60 0.27 -1.03
CA GLN A 189 -22.84 1.70 -0.94
C GLN A 189 -22.51 2.38 -2.29
N PRO A 190 -23.23 3.45 -2.67
CA PRO A 190 -22.81 4.28 -3.81
C PRO A 190 -21.49 5.00 -3.48
N LEU A 191 -20.65 5.22 -4.50
CA LEU A 191 -19.51 6.13 -4.41
C LEU A 191 -19.89 7.48 -5.00
N HIS A 192 -19.73 8.55 -4.23
CA HIS A 192 -20.14 9.90 -4.63
C HIS A 192 -18.94 10.76 -5.01
N VAL A 193 -19.15 11.66 -5.98
CA VAL A 193 -18.18 12.71 -6.30
C VAL A 193 -18.07 13.63 -5.09
N GLY A 194 -16.85 13.74 -4.56
CA GLY A 194 -16.53 14.69 -3.49
C GLY A 194 -16.10 16.04 -4.04
N VAL A 195 -15.25 16.03 -5.07
CA VAL A 195 -14.71 17.23 -5.71
C VAL A 195 -14.89 17.14 -7.22
N ASP A 196 -15.49 18.16 -7.81
CA ASP A 196 -15.58 18.33 -9.27
C ASP A 196 -14.38 19.15 -9.76
N LEU A 197 -13.61 18.58 -10.68
CA LEU A 197 -12.41 19.19 -11.26
C LEU A 197 -12.64 19.65 -12.71
N ALA A 198 -13.86 19.56 -13.25
CA ALA A 198 -14.14 19.85 -14.67
C ALA A 198 -13.87 21.30 -15.08
N ARG A 199 -13.84 22.23 -14.11
CA ARG A 199 -13.53 23.66 -14.32
C ARG A 199 -12.22 24.08 -13.66
N SER A 200 -11.39 23.10 -13.30
CA SER A 200 -10.08 23.33 -12.71
C SER A 200 -9.05 23.70 -13.80
N PRO A 201 -7.85 24.19 -13.42
CA PRO A 201 -6.74 24.39 -14.35
C PRO A 201 -5.98 23.09 -14.68
N ILE A 202 -6.50 21.92 -14.33
CA ILE A 202 -5.89 20.63 -14.66
C ILE A 202 -6.16 20.31 -16.13
N ASP A 203 -5.14 19.89 -16.87
CA ASP A 203 -5.24 19.60 -18.30
C ASP A 203 -5.46 18.10 -18.56
N TYR A 204 -6.72 17.66 -18.48
CA TYR A 204 -7.07 16.27 -18.76
C TYR A 204 -6.95 15.96 -20.26
N ASN A 205 -5.93 15.16 -20.58
CA ASN A 205 -5.61 14.68 -21.91
C ASN A 205 -6.05 13.23 -22.12
N ALA A 206 -5.93 12.72 -23.36
CA ALA A 206 -6.20 11.31 -23.63
C ALA A 206 -5.22 10.40 -22.85
N GLY A 207 -5.74 9.40 -22.14
CA GLY A 207 -4.93 8.50 -21.30
C GLY A 207 -5.25 8.67 -19.82
N PHE A 208 -4.29 8.32 -18.96
CA PHE A 208 -4.41 8.47 -17.51
C PHE A 208 -3.91 9.84 -17.07
N ASN A 209 -4.73 10.56 -16.30
CA ASN A 209 -4.47 11.92 -15.83
C ASN A 209 -4.27 11.92 -14.30
N GLY A 210 -5.18 12.54 -13.53
CA GLY A 210 -5.16 12.57 -12.06
C GLY A 210 -4.91 11.19 -11.45
N ASN A 211 -3.77 11.03 -10.78
CA ASN A 211 -3.28 9.74 -10.33
C ASN A 211 -2.94 9.78 -8.83
N GLY A 212 -1.68 9.96 -8.45
CA GLY A 212 -1.30 9.91 -7.04
C GLY A 212 -1.88 11.02 -6.21
N LEU A 213 -2.31 10.68 -5.00
CA LEU A 213 -2.86 11.68 -4.08
C LEU A 213 -2.43 11.50 -2.63
N VAL A 214 -2.37 12.63 -1.93
CA VAL A 214 -2.13 12.73 -0.49
C VAL A 214 -3.00 13.83 0.10
N VAL A 215 -3.37 13.70 1.37
CA VAL A 215 -4.07 14.76 2.12
C VAL A 215 -3.09 15.42 3.08
N THR A 216 -3.17 16.74 3.25
CA THR A 216 -2.38 17.49 4.21
C THR A 216 -2.71 17.10 5.66
N ASP A 217 -1.76 17.30 6.57
CA ASP A 217 -1.90 16.90 7.99
C ASP A 217 -3.07 17.60 8.70
N ASP A 218 -3.51 18.76 8.21
CA ASP A 218 -4.67 19.50 8.69
C ASP A 218 -5.99 19.11 7.99
N GLY A 219 -5.94 18.24 6.98
CA GLY A 219 -7.10 17.78 6.20
C GLY A 219 -7.64 18.79 5.19
N ARG A 220 -7.02 19.97 5.08
CA ARG A 220 -7.56 21.07 4.28
C ARG A 220 -7.32 20.89 2.78
N TYR A 221 -6.22 20.25 2.40
CA TYR A 221 -5.86 20.12 0.99
C TYR A 221 -5.62 18.67 0.59
N VAL A 222 -6.12 18.30 -0.58
CA VAL A 222 -5.60 17.17 -1.35
C VAL A 222 -4.50 17.70 -2.26
N LEU A 223 -3.34 17.04 -2.27
CA LEU A 223 -2.33 17.24 -3.29
C LEU A 223 -2.44 16.09 -4.29
N LEU A 224 -2.54 16.44 -5.56
CA LEU A 224 -2.74 15.53 -6.68
C LEU A 224 -1.55 15.65 -7.64
N ALA A 225 -1.01 14.52 -8.08
CA ALA A 225 -0.16 14.45 -9.26
C ALA A 225 -1.04 14.08 -10.46
N ASP A 226 -0.90 14.81 -11.55
CA ASP A 226 -1.46 14.42 -12.83
C ASP A 226 -0.35 13.79 -13.68
N TYR A 227 -0.61 12.54 -14.10
CA TYR A 227 0.35 11.68 -14.76
C TYR A 227 0.68 12.15 -16.19
N ASN A 228 -0.29 12.75 -16.89
CA ASN A 228 -0.17 13.04 -18.32
C ASN A 228 0.42 14.43 -18.61
N ASP A 229 0.15 15.41 -17.76
CA ASP A 229 0.69 16.77 -17.90
C ASP A 229 1.95 17.03 -17.05
N TYR A 230 2.36 16.01 -16.25
CA TYR A 230 3.50 16.04 -15.35
C TYR A 230 3.43 17.16 -14.30
N ALA A 231 2.22 17.60 -13.95
CA ALA A 231 1.98 18.68 -13.01
C ALA A 231 1.44 18.19 -11.66
N PHE A 232 1.48 19.09 -10.68
CA PHE A 232 0.95 18.85 -9.35
C PHE A 232 -0.03 19.95 -9.00
N TYR A 233 -1.08 19.58 -8.27
CA TYR A 233 -2.18 20.47 -7.92
C TYR A 233 -2.50 20.38 -6.44
N ARG A 234 -2.84 21.52 -5.84
CA ARG A 234 -3.42 21.63 -4.50
C ARG A 234 -4.92 21.90 -4.65
N ILE A 235 -5.73 21.08 -4.03
CA ILE A 235 -7.19 21.12 -4.07
C ILE A 235 -7.71 21.38 -2.66
N ASP A 236 -8.43 22.49 -2.43
CA ASP A 236 -9.06 22.78 -1.14
C ASP A 236 -10.31 21.90 -0.96
N THR A 237 -10.36 21.13 0.14
CA THR A 237 -11.43 20.14 0.39
C THR A 237 -12.77 20.76 0.78
N ILE A 238 -12.80 22.08 1.02
CA ILE A 238 -14.01 22.81 1.40
C ILE A 238 -14.51 23.67 0.24
N THR A 239 -13.61 24.44 -0.39
CA THR A 239 -14.01 25.35 -1.48
C THR A 239 -13.94 24.70 -2.86
N HIS A 240 -13.25 23.55 -2.97
CA HIS A 240 -12.94 22.87 -4.23
C HIS A 240 -12.08 23.72 -5.17
N GLU A 241 -11.42 24.76 -4.65
CA GLU A 241 -10.47 25.56 -5.42
C GLU A 241 -9.23 24.72 -5.75
N VAL A 242 -8.84 24.73 -7.02
CA VAL A 242 -7.68 23.98 -7.53
C VAL A 242 -6.60 24.96 -7.96
N VAL A 243 -5.42 24.82 -7.37
CA VAL A 243 -4.27 25.69 -7.63
C VAL A 243 -3.08 24.83 -8.07
N PRO A 244 -2.43 25.13 -9.21
CA PRO A 244 -1.19 24.47 -9.60
C PRO A 244 -0.09 24.70 -8.58
N ILE A 245 0.73 23.69 -8.31
CA ILE A 245 1.90 23.79 -7.44
C ILE A 245 3.10 24.21 -8.29
N ASP A 246 3.57 25.43 -8.11
CA ASP A 246 4.74 25.94 -8.83
C ASP A 246 6.03 25.27 -8.32
N LEU A 247 6.69 24.51 -9.19
CA LEU A 247 7.94 23.80 -8.90
C LEU A 247 9.20 24.69 -8.96
N GLY A 248 9.04 26.01 -9.12
CA GLY A 248 10.14 26.98 -9.18
C GLY A 248 11.06 26.75 -10.37
N GLY A 249 10.51 26.26 -11.49
CA GLY A 249 11.25 25.97 -12.72
C GLY A 249 11.97 24.62 -12.75
N ALA A 250 11.84 23.77 -11.72
CA ALA A 250 12.39 22.41 -11.75
C ALA A 250 11.83 21.61 -12.95
N LYS A 251 12.68 20.76 -13.54
CA LYS A 251 12.37 19.93 -14.72
C LYS A 251 12.64 18.46 -14.40
N GLY A 252 12.00 17.56 -15.14
CA GLY A 252 12.11 16.11 -14.91
C GLY A 252 11.58 15.72 -13.55
N VAL A 253 10.45 16.31 -13.15
CA VAL A 253 9.75 15.98 -11.91
C VAL A 253 8.31 15.73 -12.30
N SER A 254 7.91 14.48 -12.25
CA SER A 254 6.53 14.03 -12.34
C SER A 254 6.20 13.14 -11.15
N GLY A 255 4.95 12.69 -11.08
CA GLY A 255 4.48 11.82 -10.02
C GLY A 255 3.44 10.84 -10.55
N ASP A 256 3.69 9.57 -10.28
CA ASP A 256 2.63 8.57 -10.19
C ASP A 256 2.18 8.53 -8.74
N GLY A 257 2.88 7.81 -7.86
CA GLY A 257 2.57 7.76 -6.43
C GLY A 257 3.09 8.94 -5.60
N LEU A 258 2.28 9.40 -4.64
CA LEU A 258 2.62 10.49 -3.72
C LEU A 258 2.68 10.05 -2.24
N LEU A 259 3.64 10.63 -1.51
CA LEU A 259 3.71 10.53 -0.05
C LEU A 259 4.03 11.90 0.57
N LEU A 260 3.35 12.24 1.65
CA LEU A 260 3.56 13.50 2.37
C LEU A 260 3.99 13.25 3.81
N ARG A 261 4.99 14.01 4.27
CA ARG A 261 5.37 14.07 5.69
C ARG A 261 5.70 15.51 6.07
N GLY A 262 4.83 16.14 6.85
CA GLY A 262 4.86 17.59 7.04
C GLY A 262 4.80 18.30 5.68
N ASN A 263 5.68 19.28 5.43
CA ASN A 263 5.78 19.95 4.14
C ASN A 263 6.83 19.31 3.20
N THR A 264 7.05 17.99 3.29
CA THR A 264 7.95 17.27 2.39
C THR A 264 7.13 16.28 1.58
N LEU A 265 7.03 16.54 0.28
CA LEU A 265 6.36 15.67 -0.68
C LEU A 265 7.40 14.77 -1.34
N THR A 266 7.11 13.48 -1.38
CA THR A 266 7.87 12.47 -2.11
C THR A 266 7.00 12.03 -3.28
N ALA A 267 7.48 12.25 -4.49
CA ALA A 267 6.85 11.75 -5.71
C ALA A 267 7.67 10.57 -6.24
N VAL A 268 6.99 9.50 -6.61
CA VAL A 268 7.58 8.28 -7.19
C VAL A 268 7.00 8.10 -8.58
N THR A 269 7.84 7.76 -9.54
CA THR A 269 7.41 7.52 -10.92
C THR A 269 8.47 6.74 -11.70
N GLU A 270 8.02 6.06 -12.73
CA GLU A 270 8.75 5.46 -13.84
C GLU A 270 9.03 6.43 -15.01
N LEU A 271 8.33 7.56 -15.10
CA LEU A 271 8.31 8.40 -16.31
C LEU A 271 9.61 9.16 -16.55
N ASP A 272 10.24 9.64 -15.49
CA ASP A 272 11.36 10.58 -15.59
C ASP A 272 12.72 9.90 -15.83
N HIS A 273 12.84 8.60 -15.57
CA HIS A 273 14.11 7.87 -15.64
C HIS A 273 13.90 6.36 -15.88
N PRO A 274 14.74 5.68 -16.71
CA PRO A 274 14.55 4.26 -17.03
C PRO A 274 14.62 3.31 -15.83
N GLU A 275 15.35 3.68 -14.78
CA GLU A 275 15.40 2.93 -13.51
C GLU A 275 14.31 3.36 -12.51
N GLY A 276 13.37 4.21 -12.92
CA GLY A 276 12.48 4.92 -12.02
C GLY A 276 13.15 6.08 -11.28
N GLN A 277 12.32 6.91 -10.66
CA GLN A 277 12.70 8.14 -9.99
C GLN A 277 11.93 8.31 -8.68
N ILE A 278 12.62 8.85 -7.68
CA ILE A 278 11.99 9.42 -6.48
C ILE A 278 12.42 10.89 -6.39
N ALA A 279 11.47 11.81 -6.47
CA ALA A 279 11.69 13.23 -6.27
C ALA A 279 11.26 13.65 -4.87
N ILE A 280 12.15 14.32 -4.13
CA ILE A 280 11.87 14.89 -2.80
C ILE A 280 11.71 16.40 -2.96
N LEU A 281 10.51 16.87 -2.69
CA LEU A 281 10.07 18.26 -2.85
C LEU A 281 9.80 18.88 -1.47
N LYS A 282 10.33 20.07 -1.22
CA LYS A 282 9.96 20.88 -0.06
C LYS A 282 8.83 21.82 -0.45
N LEU A 283 7.66 21.63 0.14
CA LEU A 283 6.50 22.48 -0.08
C LEU A 283 6.56 23.74 0.79
N SER A 284 6.02 24.82 0.24
CA SER A 284 5.63 26.03 0.98
C SER A 284 4.52 25.72 1.99
N HIS A 285 4.32 26.63 2.96
CA HIS A 285 3.33 26.44 4.03
C HIS A 285 1.89 26.37 3.51
N ASP A 286 1.60 27.09 2.43
CA ASP A 286 0.30 27.10 1.75
C ASP A 286 0.20 26.04 0.65
N TYR A 287 1.24 25.21 0.45
CA TYR A 287 1.27 24.12 -0.53
C TYR A 287 1.08 24.54 -1.99
N THR A 288 1.32 25.81 -2.34
CA THR A 288 1.19 26.34 -3.71
C THR A 288 2.51 26.38 -4.47
N ARG A 289 3.63 26.20 -3.77
CA ARG A 289 4.99 26.15 -4.32
C ARG A 289 5.76 24.98 -3.77
N ALA A 290 6.64 24.41 -4.58
CA ALA A 290 7.56 23.34 -4.23
C ALA A 290 8.99 23.69 -4.69
N LYS A 291 9.98 23.24 -3.93
CA LYS A 291 11.38 23.24 -4.34
C LYS A 291 11.90 21.81 -4.38
N LEU A 292 12.48 21.39 -5.50
CA LEU A 292 13.22 20.14 -5.58
C LEU A 292 14.44 20.17 -4.66
N VAL A 293 14.46 19.24 -3.71
CA VAL A 293 15.55 19.05 -2.75
C VAL A 293 16.51 17.98 -3.25
N ARG A 294 15.97 16.88 -3.76
CA ARG A 294 16.74 15.70 -4.14
C ARG A 294 15.99 14.82 -5.13
N THR A 295 16.75 14.13 -5.98
CA THR A 295 16.26 13.04 -6.83
C THR A 295 17.06 11.77 -6.56
N LEU A 296 16.42 10.60 -6.60
CA LEU A 296 17.02 9.28 -6.35
C LEU A 296 16.71 8.30 -7.50
N HIS A 297 17.68 7.45 -7.81
CA HIS A 297 17.61 6.37 -8.82
C HIS A 297 18.43 5.14 -8.35
N GLY A 298 18.41 4.03 -9.08
CA GLY A 298 19.36 2.92 -8.89
C GLY A 298 19.17 2.04 -7.65
N HIS A 299 17.96 1.99 -7.08
CA HIS A 299 17.68 1.25 -5.83
C HIS A 299 16.97 -0.11 -6.05
N GLY A 300 17.24 -0.77 -7.17
CA GLY A 300 16.47 -1.96 -7.59
C GLY A 300 15.04 -1.60 -7.98
N MET A 301 14.79 -0.32 -8.29
CA MET A 301 13.54 0.13 -8.89
C MET A 301 13.52 -0.29 -10.36
N HIS A 302 12.38 -0.83 -10.79
CA HIS A 302 12.11 -1.28 -12.14
C HIS A 302 10.69 -0.87 -12.47
N SER A 303 10.53 0.27 -13.17
CA SER A 303 9.22 0.89 -13.45
C SER A 303 8.34 0.93 -12.18
N PRO A 304 8.76 1.68 -11.15
CA PRO A 304 7.99 1.81 -9.92
C PRO A 304 6.75 2.67 -10.13
N SER A 305 5.66 2.34 -9.45
CA SER A 305 4.43 3.15 -9.48
C SER A 305 4.31 4.03 -8.23
N THR A 306 4.39 3.43 -7.04
CA THR A 306 4.15 4.15 -5.78
C THR A 306 4.97 3.60 -4.62
N ALA A 307 4.83 4.22 -3.45
CA ALA A 307 5.52 3.81 -2.24
C ALA A 307 4.70 3.98 -0.95
N ALA A 308 5.17 3.34 0.12
CA ALA A 308 4.68 3.54 1.47
C ALA A 308 5.84 3.81 2.43
N PHE A 309 5.62 4.68 3.42
CA PHE A 309 6.61 4.90 4.47
C PHE A 309 6.73 3.69 5.41
N ASP A 310 7.95 3.25 5.69
CA ASP A 310 8.28 2.35 6.80
C ASP A 310 9.36 3.01 7.68
N GLY A 311 8.91 3.80 8.65
CA GLY A 311 9.79 4.64 9.46
C GLY A 311 10.50 5.70 8.61
N ARG A 312 11.82 5.55 8.43
CA ARG A 312 12.65 6.45 7.60
C ARG A 312 12.87 5.93 6.18
N ASP A 313 12.41 4.72 5.90
CA ASP A 313 12.58 4.09 4.61
C ASP A 313 11.29 4.19 3.80
N LEU A 314 11.43 3.99 2.50
CA LEU A 314 10.33 3.80 1.56
C LEU A 314 10.26 2.33 1.18
N LEU A 315 9.05 1.79 1.13
CA LEU A 315 8.75 0.54 0.45
C LEU A 315 8.16 0.90 -0.90
N ILE A 316 8.88 0.61 -1.98
CA ILE A 316 8.51 0.98 -3.35
C ILE A 316 8.11 -0.28 -4.10
N VAL A 317 6.97 -0.25 -4.77
CA VAL A 317 6.48 -1.39 -5.56
C VAL A 317 6.89 -1.22 -7.02
N ASN A 318 7.46 -2.28 -7.60
CA ASN A 318 7.88 -2.31 -9.00
C ASN A 318 6.75 -2.86 -9.87
N PHE A 319 6.06 -1.96 -10.57
CA PHE A 319 4.84 -2.25 -11.32
C PHE A 319 5.12 -2.99 -12.61
N GLN A 320 6.05 -2.47 -13.43
CA GLN A 320 6.47 -3.08 -14.71
C GLN A 320 5.29 -3.43 -15.63
N PHE A 321 4.25 -2.61 -15.63
CA PHE A 321 3.05 -2.82 -16.45
C PHE A 321 3.35 -2.59 -17.93
N GLN A 322 2.76 -3.43 -18.79
CA GLN A 322 3.00 -3.44 -20.24
C GLN A 322 4.47 -3.59 -20.67
N ILE A 323 5.37 -3.94 -19.75
CA ILE A 323 6.73 -4.36 -20.10
C ILE A 323 6.66 -5.79 -20.64
N ALA A 324 7.16 -6.01 -21.86
CA ALA A 324 7.09 -7.30 -22.54
C ALA A 324 7.78 -8.42 -21.75
N ASP A 325 8.96 -8.13 -21.19
CA ASP A 325 9.77 -9.04 -20.39
C ASP A 325 10.02 -8.44 -18.99
N PRO A 326 9.04 -8.52 -18.07
CA PRO A 326 9.19 -7.95 -16.73
C PRO A 326 10.23 -8.73 -15.92
N GLN A 327 10.97 -8.04 -15.06
CA GLN A 327 11.91 -8.68 -14.15
C GLN A 327 11.16 -9.43 -13.05
N LEU A 328 11.42 -10.73 -12.93
CA LEU A 328 10.81 -11.62 -11.96
C LEU A 328 11.80 -12.07 -10.87
N PRO A 329 11.32 -12.37 -9.64
CA PRO A 329 9.95 -12.17 -9.19
C PRO A 329 9.59 -10.68 -9.11
N PHE A 330 8.33 -10.33 -9.36
CA PHE A 330 7.82 -9.01 -8.98
C PHE A 330 8.14 -8.76 -7.51
N ASN A 331 8.40 -7.51 -7.14
CA ASN A 331 8.84 -7.22 -5.79
C ASN A 331 8.44 -5.83 -5.29
N VAL A 332 8.58 -5.68 -3.99
CA VAL A 332 8.73 -4.39 -3.32
C VAL A 332 10.20 -4.23 -2.94
N VAL A 333 10.78 -3.06 -3.13
CA VAL A 333 12.14 -2.73 -2.70
C VAL A 333 12.12 -1.73 -1.55
N ARG A 334 13.06 -1.87 -0.63
CA ARG A 334 13.27 -0.92 0.47
C ARG A 334 14.33 0.09 0.07
N VAL A 335 13.98 1.37 0.10
CA VAL A 335 14.87 2.48 -0.25
C VAL A 335 15.10 3.39 0.94
N HIS A 336 16.36 3.71 1.21
CA HIS A 336 16.78 4.63 2.27
C HIS A 336 16.88 6.06 1.73
N ALA A 337 15.77 6.80 1.69
CA ALA A 337 15.71 8.13 1.06
C ALA A 337 16.62 9.21 1.73
N ASN A 338 17.11 8.96 2.93
CA ASN A 338 17.97 9.87 3.71
C ASN A 338 19.48 9.57 3.61
N ARG A 339 19.90 8.57 2.82
CA ARG A 339 21.31 8.32 2.50
C ARG A 339 21.61 8.77 1.10
#